data_AF-A0A956W8T2-F1
#
_entry.id   AF-A0A956W8T2-F1
#
_cell.length_a   1.000
_cell.length_b   1.000
_cell.length_c   1.000
_cell.angle_alpha   90.00
_cell.angle_beta   90.00
_cell.angle_gamma   90.00
#
_symmetry.space_group_name_H-M   'P 1'
#
loop_
_entity.id
_entity.type
_entity.pdbx_description
1 polymer ?
#
loop_
_entity_poly.entity_id
_entity_poly.type
_entity_poly.pdbx_seq_one_letter_code
_entity_poly.pdbx_strand_id
1 'polypeptide(L)' 'MKKRTGDPWIPAPVYGRSLPEFTVNLIVRDLARSLAFYRQVLDAVVHYEDPDFASIRVRGLE' A
#
# COMPACT_ATOMS: atom_id res chain seq x y z
N MET A 1 -6.99 16.40 -1.48
CA MET A 1 -8.38 15.91 -1.51
C MET A 1 -8.34 14.41 -1.70
N LYS A 2 -9.16 13.63 -0.99
CA LYS A 2 -9.28 12.18 -1.17
C LYS A 2 -9.76 11.89 -2.60
N LYS A 3 -9.10 11.00 -3.33
CA LYS A 3 -9.43 10.61 -4.71
C LYS A 3 -10.32 9.37 -4.77
N ARG A 4 -10.26 8.46 -3.79
CA ARG A 4 -11.11 7.27 -3.75
C ARG A 4 -12.57 7.66 -3.59
N THR A 5 -13.41 7.17 -4.50
CA THR A 5 -14.86 7.42 -4.54
C THR A 5 -15.72 6.32 -3.92
N GLY A 6 -15.15 5.15 -3.62
CA GLY A 6 -15.85 4.01 -3.00
C GLY A 6 -15.40 3.68 -1.57
N ASP A 7 -16.10 2.70 -0.99
CA ASP A 7 -15.72 2.12 0.30
C ASP A 7 -14.43 1.32 0.19
N PRO A 8 -13.53 1.39 1.18
CA PRO A 8 -12.38 0.51 1.22
C PRO A 8 -12.84 -0.93 1.46
N TRP A 9 -12.04 -1.93 1.05
CA TRP A 9 -12.38 -3.32 1.37
C TRP A 9 -12.49 -3.54 2.90
N ILE A 10 -11.70 -2.79 3.66
CA ILE A 10 -11.60 -2.86 5.13
C ILE A 10 -11.57 -1.45 5.73
N PRO A 11 -12.26 -1.20 6.85
CA PRO A 11 -12.12 0.06 7.55
C PRO A 11 -10.67 0.30 8.00
N ALA A 12 -10.18 1.53 7.84
CA ALA A 12 -8.79 1.88 8.17
C ALA A 12 -8.37 1.48 9.61
N PRO A 13 -9.20 1.64 10.66
CA PRO A 13 -8.83 1.20 12.00
C PRO A 13 -8.68 -0.32 12.12
N VAL A 14 -9.44 -1.09 11.35
CA VAL A 14 -9.36 -2.56 11.38
C VAL A 14 -8.08 -3.00 10.66
N TYR A 15 -7.80 -2.41 9.50
CA TYR A 15 -6.57 -2.67 8.76
C TYR A 15 -5.30 -2.33 9.56
N GLY A 16 -5.27 -1.18 10.23
CA GLY A 16 -4.13 -0.79 11.05
C GLY A 16 -3.81 -1.79 12.17
N ARG A 17 -4.81 -2.49 12.70
CA ARG A 17 -4.64 -3.52 13.73
C ARG A 17 -4.17 -4.86 13.18
N SER A 18 -4.27 -5.09 11.88
CA SER A 18 -3.80 -6.31 11.22
C SER A 18 -2.39 -6.20 10.65
N LEU A 19 -1.72 -5.06 10.82
CA LEU A 19 -0.36 -4.87 10.32
C LEU A 19 0.64 -5.76 11.08
N PRO A 20 1.69 -6.28 10.41
CA PRO A 20 2.80 -6.97 11.07
C PRO A 20 3.53 -6.11 12.10
N GLU A 21 4.39 -6.74 12.90
CA GLU A 21 5.17 -6.06 13.95
C GLU A 21 6.01 -4.89 13.40
N PHE A 22 6.50 -5.02 12.17
CA PHE A 22 7.22 -3.96 11.48
C PHE A 22 6.52 -3.58 10.17
N THR A 23 6.14 -2.32 10.05
CA THR A 23 5.57 -1.76 8.82
C THR A 23 6.04 -0.30 8.69
N VAL A 24 6.27 0.14 7.45
CA VAL A 24 6.64 1.52 7.14
C VAL A 24 5.62 2.14 6.18
N ASN A 25 5.30 3.41 6.42
CA ASN A 25 4.49 4.20 5.48
C ASN A 25 5.42 5.00 4.56
N LEU A 26 5.27 4.81 3.25
CA LEU A 26 5.97 5.60 2.24
C LEU A 26 5.02 6.66 1.70
N ILE A 27 5.37 7.94 1.89
CA ILE A 27 4.63 9.06 1.32
C ILE A 27 5.20 9.37 -0.06
N VAL A 28 4.37 9.22 -1.09
CA VAL A 28 4.79 9.38 -2.49
C VAL A 28 3.94 10.42 -3.19
N ARG A 29 4.50 11.07 -4.21
CA ARG A 29 3.80 12.06 -5.03
C ARG A 29 2.86 11.41 -6.05
N ASP A 30 3.30 10.30 -6.62
CA ASP A 30 2.60 9.55 -7.68
C ASP A 30 2.60 8.07 -7.30
N LEU A 31 1.43 7.56 -6.95
CA LEU A 31 1.25 6.19 -6.50
C LEU A 31 1.52 5.19 -7.62
N ALA A 32 0.97 5.42 -8.82
CA ALA A 32 1.10 4.51 -9.95
C ALA A 32 2.56 4.37 -10.39
N ARG A 33 3.28 5.50 -10.50
CA ARG A 33 4.72 5.49 -10.83
C ARG A 33 5.54 4.77 -9.76
N SER A 34 5.22 4.98 -8.49
CA SER A 34 5.95 4.37 -7.38
C SER A 34 5.70 2.86 -7.31
N LEU A 35 4.45 2.43 -7.47
CA LEU A 35 4.09 1.01 -7.49
C LEU A 35 4.72 0.24 -8.65
N ALA A 36 4.83 0.87 -9.83
CA ALA A 36 5.55 0.27 -10.94
C ALA A 36 7.02 -0.03 -10.57
N PHE A 37 7.71 0.93 -9.94
CA PHE A 37 9.07 0.73 -9.44
C PHE A 37 9.12 -0.36 -8.35
N TYR A 38 8.23 -0.33 -7.36
CA TYR A 38 8.23 -1.32 -6.28
C TYR A 38 8.00 -2.74 -6.80
N ARG A 39 7.08 -2.93 -7.76
CA ARG A 39 6.83 -4.23 -8.40
C ARG A 39 8.05 -4.69 -9.21
N GLN A 40 8.60 -3.82 -10.06
CA GLN A 40 9.59 -4.22 -11.07
C GLN A 40 11.03 -4.29 -10.53
N VAL A 41 11.35 -3.49 -9.52
CA VAL A 41 12.72 -3.36 -9.00
C VAL A 41 12.86 -3.98 -7.62
N LEU A 42 11.85 -3.83 -6.76
CA LEU A 42 11.89 -4.38 -5.39
C LEU A 42 11.15 -5.72 -5.26
N ASP A 43 10.62 -6.26 -6.36
CA ASP A 43 9.85 -7.50 -6.39
C ASP A 43 8.67 -7.46 -5.39
N ALA A 44 8.01 -6.29 -5.29
CA ALA A 44 6.92 -6.08 -4.35
C ALA A 44 5.60 -6.71 -4.82
N VAL A 45 4.93 -7.39 -3.91
CA VAL A 45 3.58 -7.95 -4.11
C VAL A 45 2.56 -6.96 -3.58
N VAL A 46 1.58 -6.60 -4.41
CA VAL A 46 0.51 -5.66 -4.02
C VAL A 46 -0.67 -6.43 -3.48
N HIS A 47 -1.00 -6.18 -2.22
CA HIS A 47 -2.18 -6.74 -1.54
C HIS A 47 -3.40 -5.85 -1.73
N TYR A 48 -3.20 -4.53 -1.79
CA TYR A 48 -4.24 -3.53 -2.04
C TYR A 48 -3.74 -2.39 -2.89
N GLU A 49 -4.61 -1.84 -3.74
CA GLU A 49 -4.37 -0.59 -4.44
C GLU A 49 -5.69 0.16 -4.66
N ASP A 50 -5.70 1.44 -4.31
CA ASP A 50 -6.68 2.44 -4.71
C ASP A 50 -5.94 3.72 -5.16
N PRO A 51 -6.61 4.74 -5.72
CA PRO A 51 -5.92 5.94 -6.23
C PRO A 51 -5.15 6.79 -5.18
N ASP A 52 -5.40 6.58 -3.89
CA ASP A 52 -4.78 7.32 -2.78
C ASP A 52 -3.79 6.46 -1.97
N PHE A 53 -3.94 5.13 -1.98
CA PHE A 53 -3.23 4.25 -1.06
C PHE A 53 -2.98 2.86 -1.68
N ALA A 54 -1.86 2.26 -1.31
CA ALA A 54 -1.58 0.87 -1.61
C ALA A 54 -0.88 0.19 -0.43
N SER A 55 -1.19 -1.09 -0.26
CA SER A 55 -0.46 -1.95 0.67
C SER A 55 0.33 -2.98 -0.13
N ILE A 56 1.61 -3.08 0.17
CA ILE A 56 2.56 -3.92 -0.54
C ILE A 56 3.41 -4.70 0.44
N ARG A 57 3.90 -5.87 0.02
CA ARG A 57 4.95 -6.61 0.71
C ARG A 57 6.19 -6.64 -0.17
N VAL A 58 7.34 -6.28 0.39
CA VAL A 58 8.64 -6.34 -0.28
C VAL A 58 9.39 -7.56 0.25
N ARG A 59 10.11 -8.28 -0.60
CA ARG A 59 10.87 -9.47 -0.20
C ARG A 59 11.81 -9.19 0.99
N GLY A 60 11.79 -10.08 1.98
CA GLY A 60 12.70 -10.07 3.13
C GLY A 60 12.19 -9.36 4.40
N LEU A 61 11.01 -8.73 4.34
CA LEU A 61 10.31 -8.20 5.49
C LEU A 61 8.95 -8.91 5.62
N GLU A 62 8.77 -9.67 6.70
CA GLU A 62 7.47 -10.17 7.15
C GLU A 62 6.77 -9.16 8.05
#